data_AF-A0A2D4GFH1-F1
#
_entry.id   AF-A0A2D4GFH1-F1
#
_cell.length_a   1.000
_cell.length_b   1.000
_cell.length_c   1.000
_cell.angle_alpha   90.00
_cell.angle_beta   90.00
_cell.angle_gamma   90.00
#
_symmetry.space_group_name_H-M   'P 1'
#
loop_
_entity.id
_entity.type
_entity.pdbx_description
1 polymer ?
#
loop_
_entity_poly.entity_id
_entity_poly.type
_entity_poly.pdbx_seq_one_letter_code
_entity_poly.pdbx_strand_id
1 'polypeptide(L)'
;NLLVRGFQAKSEVDMKSLQRYMCSRFFIDFPDIGEQQRKLESYLQSHFVGMESKRYDCLMTLHRVVNESTVCLMGHERRQTLNLIAMLALRVLAERNIIPTVTNVTCYYQPAPYISEINVNYYVTHMQPLLPCSHSYPTWLPCN
;
A
#
# COMPACT_ATOMS: atom_id res chain seq x y z
N ASN A 1 3.59 10.51 13.87
CA ASN A 1 3.63 9.90 15.21
C ASN A 1 2.92 10.75 16.27
N LEU A 2 3.33 12.00 16.53
CA LEU A 2 2.63 12.87 17.51
C LEU A 2 1.12 12.96 17.30
N LEU A 3 0.68 13.28 16.07
CA LEU A 3 -0.74 13.37 15.72
C LEU A 3 -1.50 12.04 15.96
N VAL A 4 -0.87 10.89 15.69
CA VAL A 4 -1.44 9.55 15.86
C VAL A 4 -1.55 9.16 17.35
N ARG A 5 -0.74 9.79 18.20
CA ARG A 5 -0.80 9.65 19.66
C ARG A 5 -1.78 10.64 20.30
N GLY A 6 -2.48 11.45 19.51
CA GLY A 6 -3.50 12.39 20.00
C GLY A 6 -2.97 13.76 20.41
N PHE A 7 -1.68 14.06 20.16
CA PHE A 7 -1.16 15.40 20.39
C PHE A 7 -1.74 16.38 19.37
N GLN A 8 -2.14 17.54 19.84
CA GLN A 8 -2.73 18.60 19.01
C GLN A 8 -1.82 19.83 19.01
N ALA A 9 -1.84 20.57 17.91
CA ALA A 9 -1.15 21.84 17.82
C ALA A 9 -1.91 22.90 18.62
N LYS A 10 -1.15 23.84 19.22
CA LYS A 10 -1.74 24.98 19.95
C LYS A 10 -2.43 25.97 19.00
N SER A 11 -1.99 26.04 17.74
CA SER A 11 -2.43 26.99 16.73
C SER A 11 -2.47 26.31 15.36
N GLU A 12 -3.62 26.38 14.69
CA GLU A 12 -3.83 25.83 13.35
C GLU A 12 -2.97 26.53 12.29
N VAL A 13 -2.77 27.85 12.44
CA VAL A 13 -1.96 28.65 11.51
C VAL A 13 -0.50 28.24 11.58
N ASP A 14 0.02 28.08 12.80
CA ASP A 14 1.40 27.66 13.03
C ASP A 14 1.60 26.20 12.59
N MET A 15 0.59 25.34 12.82
CA MET A 15 0.61 23.96 12.35
C MET A 15 0.75 23.87 10.83
N LYS A 16 -0.05 24.61 10.06
CA LYS A 16 0.03 24.60 8.60
C LYS A 16 1.37 25.13 8.11
N SER A 17 1.89 26.18 8.75
CA SER A 17 3.19 26.76 8.41
C SER A 17 4.33 25.76 8.65
N LEU A 18 4.30 25.08 9.81
CA LEU A 18 5.26 24.05 10.16
C LEU A 18 5.17 22.84 9.22
N GLN A 19 3.96 22.38 8.88
CA GLN A 19 3.77 21.26 7.96
C GLN A 19 4.36 21.55 6.58
N ARG A 20 4.15 22.75 6.02
CA ARG A 20 4.78 23.14 4.74
C ARG A 20 6.30 23.09 4.81
N TYR A 21 6.88 23.63 5.89
CA TYR A 21 8.32 23.62 6.10
C TYR A 21 8.87 22.19 6.24
N MET A 22 8.22 21.35 7.06
CA MET A 22 8.60 19.96 7.26
C MET A 22 8.50 19.15 5.97
N CYS A 23 7.42 19.32 5.20
CA CYS A 23 7.29 18.69 3.89
C CYS A 23 8.41 19.14 2.94
N SER A 24 8.65 20.44 2.81
CA SER A 24 9.72 20.96 1.95
C SER A 24 11.09 20.39 2.32
N ARG A 25 11.46 20.39 3.61
CA ARG A 25 12.75 19.86 4.06
C ARG A 25 12.88 18.36 3.81
N PHE A 26 11.80 17.59 4.03
CA PHE A 26 11.75 16.16 3.73
C PHE A 26 12.05 15.87 2.25
N PHE A 27 11.45 16.60 1.32
CA PHE A 27 11.69 16.39 -0.11
C PHE A 27 13.09 16.83 -0.55
N ILE A 28 13.67 17.85 0.10
CA ILE A 28 15.05 18.27 -0.17
C ILE A 28 16.05 17.21 0.35
N ASP A 29 15.80 16.66 1.53
CA ASP A 29 16.69 15.66 2.14
C ASP A 29 16.55 14.28 1.49
N PHE A 30 15.36 13.93 0.98
CA PHE A 30 15.05 12.62 0.40
C PHE A 30 14.39 12.79 -0.99
N PRO A 31 15.14 13.21 -2.02
CA PRO A 31 14.59 13.42 -3.36
C PRO A 31 14.25 12.10 -4.08
N ASP A 32 14.97 11.02 -3.77
CA ASP A 32 14.75 9.70 -4.38
C ASP A 32 13.60 8.93 -3.71
N ILE A 33 12.74 8.33 -4.54
CA ILE A 33 11.57 7.59 -4.06
C ILE A 33 11.96 6.30 -3.30
N GLY A 34 13.07 5.66 -3.69
CA GLY A 34 13.59 4.47 -3.01
C GLY A 34 14.16 4.81 -1.63
N GLU A 35 14.78 5.98 -1.48
CA GLU A 35 15.20 6.50 -0.17
C GLU A 35 14.01 6.85 0.72
N GLN A 36 12.98 7.52 0.17
CA GLN A 36 11.75 7.79 0.91
C GLN A 36 11.11 6.50 1.42
N GLN A 37 11.01 5.47 0.57
CA GLN A 37 10.48 4.16 0.96
C GLN A 37 11.27 3.56 2.12
N ARG A 38 12.59 3.44 1.99
CA ARG A 38 13.46 2.89 3.05
C ARG A 38 13.30 3.66 4.36
N LYS A 39 13.20 4.99 4.29
CA LYS A 39 13.04 5.84 5.47
C LYS A 39 11.70 5.62 6.15
N LEU A 40 10.62 5.54 5.38
CA LEU A 40 9.27 5.26 5.89
C LEU A 40 9.20 3.86 6.52
N GLU A 41 9.71 2.83 5.84
CA GLU A 41 9.73 1.45 6.34
C GLU A 41 10.52 1.34 7.65
N SER A 42 11.73 1.90 7.69
CA SER A 42 12.56 1.95 8.89
C SER A 42 11.89 2.71 10.04
N TYR A 43 11.20 3.83 9.74
CA TYR A 43 10.45 4.59 10.73
C TYR A 43 9.29 3.80 11.33
N LEU A 44 8.54 3.08 10.50
CA LEU A 44 7.42 2.25 10.96
C LEU A 44 7.92 1.07 11.81
N GLN A 45 9.01 0.43 11.42
CA GLN A 45 9.61 -0.67 12.17
C GLN A 45 10.14 -0.23 13.53
N SER A 46 10.83 0.91 13.61
CA SER A 46 11.47 1.40 14.83
C SER A 46 10.50 2.05 15.83
N HIS A 47 9.52 2.82 15.35
CA HIS A 47 8.66 3.63 16.23
C HIS A 47 7.30 3.01 16.57
N PHE A 48 6.94 1.89 15.94
CA PHE A 48 5.66 1.21 16.14
C PHE A 48 5.83 -0.27 16.51
N VAL A 49 6.88 -0.61 17.27
CA VAL A 49 7.00 -1.92 17.92
C VAL A 49 5.95 -2.02 19.02
N GLY A 50 5.10 -3.06 18.97
CA GLY A 50 3.99 -3.24 19.92
C GLY A 50 2.80 -2.28 19.71
N MET A 51 2.82 -1.50 18.62
CA MET A 51 1.75 -0.60 18.20
C MET A 51 1.50 -0.74 16.69
N GLU A 52 1.61 -1.96 16.17
CA GLU A 52 1.41 -2.32 14.75
C GLU A 52 0.05 -1.79 14.25
N SER A 53 -0.96 -1.80 15.12
CA SER A 53 -2.32 -1.29 14.92
C SER A 53 -2.40 0.21 14.62
N LYS A 54 -1.36 0.99 14.90
CA LYS A 54 -1.30 2.44 14.57
C LYS A 54 -0.45 2.79 13.35
N ARG A 55 0.23 1.81 12.73
CA ARG A 55 1.05 2.04 11.51
C ARG A 55 0.20 2.58 10.36
N TYR A 56 -0.97 1.99 10.14
CA TYR A 56 -1.93 2.43 9.12
C TYR A 56 -2.37 3.89 9.36
N ASP A 57 -2.80 4.21 10.58
CA ASP A 57 -3.25 5.57 10.94
C ASP A 57 -2.13 6.59 10.76
N CYS A 58 -0.88 6.21 11.04
CA CYS A 58 0.29 7.05 10.78
C CYS A 58 0.50 7.31 9.30
N LEU A 59 0.39 6.28 8.46
CA LEU A 59 0.51 6.44 7.01
C LEU A 59 -0.63 7.29 6.45
N MET A 60 -1.87 7.11 6.91
CA MET A 60 -3.00 7.94 6.50
C MET A 60 -2.85 9.40 6.95
N THR A 61 -2.35 9.62 8.16
CA THR A 61 -2.03 10.97 8.64
C THR A 61 -0.94 11.62 7.81
N LEU A 62 0.12 10.87 7.49
CA LEU A 62 1.23 11.36 6.65
C LEU A 62 0.73 11.69 5.23
N HIS A 63 -0.08 10.81 4.64
CA HIS A 63 -0.69 11.01 3.33
C HIS A 63 -1.47 12.32 3.28
N ARG A 64 -2.31 12.58 4.30
CA ARG A 64 -3.07 13.83 4.41
C ARG A 64 -2.17 15.05 4.50
N VAL A 65 -1.15 15.03 5.37
CA VAL A 65 -0.24 16.16 5.55
C VAL A 65 0.55 16.46 4.27
N VAL A 66 1.06 15.44 3.59
CA VAL A 66 1.77 15.60 2.31
C VAL A 66 0.82 16.18 1.25
N ASN A 67 -0.41 15.66 1.15
CA ASN A 67 -1.38 16.14 0.17
C ASN A 67 -1.75 17.63 0.37
N GLU A 68 -1.94 18.05 1.62
CA GLU A 68 -2.37 19.42 1.96
C GLU A 68 -1.23 20.45 2.00
N SER A 69 -0.01 20.03 2.38
CA SER A 69 1.07 20.97 2.77
C SER A 69 2.24 21.04 1.79
N THR A 70 2.27 20.21 0.75
CA THR A 70 3.27 20.38 -0.32
C THR A 70 2.82 21.44 -1.32
N VAL A 71 3.61 22.49 -1.44
CA VAL A 71 3.43 23.58 -2.41
C VAL A 71 4.71 23.64 -3.25
N CYS A 72 4.57 23.85 -4.56
CA CYS A 72 5.63 24.01 -5.57
C CYS A 72 6.41 22.75 -6.03
N LEU A 73 6.20 21.55 -5.48
CA LEU A 73 6.74 20.34 -6.13
C LEU A 73 6.12 20.21 -7.52
N MET A 74 6.91 19.77 -8.49
CA MET A 74 6.37 19.22 -9.73
C MET A 74 5.37 18.15 -9.29
N GLY A 75 4.08 18.30 -9.60
CA GLY A 75 3.03 17.43 -9.03
C GLY A 75 3.27 15.92 -9.22
N HIS A 76 4.23 15.55 -10.08
CA HIS A 76 4.78 14.21 -10.21
C HIS A 76 5.41 13.68 -8.90
N GLU A 77 6.36 14.38 -8.28
CA GLU A 77 7.05 13.91 -7.06
C GLU A 77 6.07 13.73 -5.90
N ARG A 78 5.12 14.68 -5.79
CA ARG A 78 4.02 14.58 -4.84
C ARG A 78 3.18 13.32 -5.08
N ARG A 79 2.76 13.08 -6.33
CA ARG A 79 1.96 11.89 -6.67
C ARG A 79 2.72 10.59 -6.41
N GLN A 80 4.01 10.53 -6.75
CA GLN A 80 4.84 9.35 -6.47
C GLN A 80 4.88 9.05 -4.97
N THR A 81 5.08 10.08 -4.16
CA THR A 81 5.14 9.94 -2.69
C THR A 81 3.79 9.53 -2.10
N LEU A 82 2.70 10.15 -2.54
CA LEU A 82 1.35 9.77 -2.10
C LEU A 82 1.03 8.33 -2.47
N ASN A 83 1.37 7.90 -3.70
CA ASN A 83 1.21 6.51 -4.13
C ASN A 83 2.06 5.55 -3.30
N LEU A 84 3.30 5.90 -3.00
CA LEU A 84 4.16 5.11 -2.12
C LEU A 84 3.53 4.94 -0.73
N ILE A 85 3.05 6.03 -0.12
CA ILE A 85 2.40 5.98 1.19
C ILE A 85 1.14 5.09 1.15
N ALA A 86 0.32 5.22 0.09
CA ALA A 86 -0.87 4.40 -0.10
C ALA A 86 -0.52 2.91 -0.24
N MET A 87 0.50 2.58 -1.02
CA MET A 87 0.98 1.20 -1.19
C MET A 87 1.48 0.60 0.12
N LEU A 88 2.25 1.34 0.91
CA LEU A 88 2.69 0.90 2.24
C LEU A 88 1.50 0.69 3.18
N ALA A 89 0.48 1.55 3.11
CA ALA A 89 -0.71 1.40 3.95
C ALA A 89 -1.51 0.14 3.59
N LEU A 90 -1.63 -0.17 2.29
CA LEU A 90 -2.25 -1.42 1.83
C LEU A 90 -1.47 -2.65 2.30
N ARG A 91 -0.13 -2.61 2.26
CA ARG A 91 0.70 -3.70 2.82
C ARG A 91 0.46 -3.90 4.31
N VAL A 92 0.43 -2.82 5.09
CA VAL A 92 0.11 -2.88 6.54
C VAL A 92 -1.30 -3.44 6.78
N LEU A 93 -2.27 -3.11 5.93
CA LEU A 93 -3.61 -3.71 6.01
C LEU A 93 -3.60 -5.20 5.66
N ALA A 94 -2.85 -5.63 4.65
CA ALA A 94 -2.73 -7.04 4.28
C ALA A 94 -2.03 -7.86 5.37
N GLU A 95 -1.03 -7.28 6.04
CA GLU A 95 -0.36 -7.92 7.19
C GLU A 95 -1.31 -8.09 8.40
N ARG A 96 -2.22 -7.14 8.62
CA ARG A 96 -3.26 -7.26 9.67
C ARG A 96 -4.37 -8.21 9.30
N ASN A 97 -4.83 -8.14 8.06
CA ASN A 97 -5.76 -9.09 7.48
C ASN A 97 -4.98 -10.33 7.07
N ILE A 98 -4.43 -11.06 8.06
CA ILE A 98 -3.90 -12.40 7.88
C ILE A 98 -4.95 -13.14 7.05
N ILE A 99 -4.69 -13.22 5.74
CA ILE A 99 -5.37 -14.14 4.84
C ILE A 99 -5.24 -15.46 5.59
N PRO A 100 -6.35 -16.13 5.99
CA PRO A 100 -6.21 -17.43 6.62
C PRO A 100 -5.33 -18.24 5.66
N THR A 101 -4.18 -18.69 6.17
CA THR A 101 -3.15 -19.42 5.44
C THR A 101 -3.85 -20.29 4.40
N VAL A 102 -3.66 -19.99 3.11
CA VAL A 102 -4.48 -20.49 1.98
C VAL A 102 -4.33 -22.00 1.77
N THR A 103 -3.67 -22.71 2.69
CA THR A 103 -3.51 -24.16 2.62
C THR A 103 -4.85 -24.89 2.57
N ASN A 104 -5.95 -24.31 3.10
CA ASN A 104 -7.26 -24.97 3.17
C ASN A 104 -8.45 -24.10 2.71
N VAL A 105 -8.33 -23.27 1.66
CA VAL A 105 -9.51 -22.63 1.06
C VAL A 105 -10.15 -23.60 0.06
N THR A 106 -11.14 -24.37 0.52
CA THR A 106 -11.98 -25.17 -0.38
C THR A 106 -12.96 -24.25 -1.08
N CYS A 107 -12.69 -23.90 -2.34
CA CYS A 107 -13.58 -23.09 -3.16
C CYS A 107 -14.65 -24.00 -3.78
N TYR A 108 -15.90 -23.90 -3.32
CA TYR A 108 -17.02 -24.59 -3.94
C TYR A 108 -17.49 -23.81 -5.17
N TYR A 109 -16.83 -24.03 -6.31
CA TYR A 109 -17.36 -23.58 -7.59
C TYR A 109 -18.41 -24.58 -8.07
N GLN A 110 -19.65 -24.12 -8.21
CA GLN A 110 -20.70 -24.92 -8.82
C GLN A 110 -20.58 -24.78 -10.34
N PRO A 111 -20.34 -25.89 -11.09
CA PRO A 111 -20.19 -25.83 -12.53
C PRO A 111 -21.42 -25.20 -13.20
N ALA A 112 -21.19 -24.49 -14.30
CA ALA A 112 -22.29 -23.89 -15.05
C ALA A 112 -23.29 -24.97 -15.52
N PRO A 113 -24.61 -24.69 -15.55
CA PRO A 113 -25.67 -25.70 -15.65
C PRO A 113 -25.64 -26.59 -16.91
N TYR A 114 -24.89 -26.20 -17.94
CA TYR A 114 -24.76 -26.94 -19.19
C TYR A 114 -23.70 -28.05 -19.14
N ILE A 115 -22.92 -28.16 -18.05
CA ILE A 115 -21.99 -29.27 -17.83
C ILE A 115 -22.75 -30.42 -17.17
N SER A 116 -23.59 -31.07 -17.93
CA SER A 116 -24.21 -32.34 -17.56
C SER A 116 -23.43 -33.48 -18.21
N GLU A 117 -22.81 -34.30 -17.36
CA GLU A 117 -22.32 -35.65 -17.67
C GLU A 117 -20.99 -35.79 -18.41
N ILE A 118 -19.89 -35.35 -17.78
CA ILE A 118 -18.59 -36.00 -17.97
C ILE A 118 -17.93 -36.15 -16.60
N ASN A 119 -17.59 -37.39 -16.24
CA ASN A 119 -16.92 -37.85 -15.02
C ASN A 119 -16.00 -36.79 -14.38
N VAL A 120 -16.49 -36.13 -13.32
CA VAL A 120 -15.75 -35.11 -12.57
C VAL A 120 -14.77 -35.80 -11.61
N ASN A 121 -13.59 -36.13 -12.13
CA ASN A 121 -12.42 -36.35 -11.28
C ASN A 121 -12.09 -35.02 -10.58
N TYR A 122 -12.21 -34.99 -9.26
CA TYR A 122 -11.80 -33.86 -8.43
C TYR A 122 -10.28 -33.71 -8.52
N TYR A 123 -9.79 -32.94 -9.48
CA TYR A 123 -8.38 -32.55 -9.47
C TYR A 123 -8.20 -31.54 -8.34
N VAL A 124 -7.77 -32.00 -7.16
CA VAL A 124 -7.28 -31.12 -6.10
C VAL A 124 -5.99 -30.48 -6.63
N THR A 125 -6.11 -29.29 -7.22
CA THR A 125 -4.95 -28.55 -7.73
C THR A 125 -4.14 -28.06 -6.52
N HIS A 126 -3.05 -28.76 -6.19
CA HIS A 126 -2.06 -28.22 -5.27
C HIS A 126 -1.37 -27.05 -5.97
N MET A 127 -1.71 -25.82 -5.56
CA MET A 127 -1.08 -24.61 -6.09
C MET A 127 0.36 -24.56 -5.60
N GLN A 128 1.32 -24.87 -6.49
CA GLN A 128 2.74 -24.63 -6.24
C GLN A 128 3.02 -23.12 -6.13
N PRO A 129 4.00 -22.69 -5.30
CA PRO A 129 4.31 -21.28 -5.11
C PRO A 129 4.78 -20.64 -6.43
N LEU A 130 4.24 -19.45 -6.70
CA LEU A 130 4.46 -18.63 -7.89
C LEU A 130 5.94 -18.55 -8.32
N LEU A 131 6.24 -19.04 -9.52
CA LEU A 131 7.45 -18.68 -10.26
C LEU A 131 7.33 -17.24 -10.82
N PRO A 132 8.46 -16.52 -11.01
CA PRO A 132 8.46 -15.11 -11.41
C PRO A 132 7.91 -14.92 -12.83
N CYS A 133 7.10 -13.88 -13.02
CA CYS A 133 6.56 -13.49 -14.32
C CYS A 133 7.67 -13.17 -15.32
N SER A 134 7.80 -14.01 -16.35
CA SER A 134 8.36 -13.64 -17.64
C SER A 134 7.48 -14.26 -18.71
N HIS A 135 6.68 -13.44 -19.40
CA HIS A 135 6.61 -13.45 -20.86
C HIS A 135 5.59 -12.43 -21.36
N SER A 136 6.11 -11.56 -22.21
CA SER A 136 5.44 -10.57 -23.04
C SER A 136 4.52 -11.26 -24.04
N TYR A 137 3.24 -10.90 -24.05
CA TYR A 137 2.33 -11.26 -25.16
C TYR A 137 1.88 -9.98 -25.87
N PRO A 138 2.02 -9.90 -27.21
CA PRO A 138 1.56 -8.75 -27.98
C PRO A 138 0.03 -8.80 -28.16
N THR A 139 -0.63 -7.69 -27.85
CA THR A 139 -2.05 -7.46 -28.12
C THR A 139 -2.26 -7.01 -29.56
N TRP A 140 -2.70 -7.91 -30.43
CA TRP A 140 -3.43 -7.55 -31.65
C TRP A 140 -4.48 -8.62 -31.96
N LEU A 141 -5.75 -8.20 -32.01
CA LEU A 141 -6.86 -8.94 -32.63
C LEU A 141 -7.24 -8.17 -33.90
N PRO A 142 -7.41 -8.83 -35.07
CA PRO A 142 -8.07 -8.21 -36.21
C PRO A 142 -9.59 -8.24 -36.00
N CYS A 143 -10.25 -7.12 -36.31
CA CYS A 143 -11.70 -7.01 -36.36
C CYS A 143 -12.23 -7.67 -37.64
N ASN A 144 -13.37 -8.36 -37.53
CA ASN A 144 -14.28 -8.66 -38.63
C ASN A 144 -15.60 -7.92 -38.37
#